data_AF-A0A090YNA3-F1
#
_entry.id   AF-A0A090YNA3-F1
#
_cell.length_a   1.000
_cell.length_b   1.000
_cell.length_c   1.000
_cell.angle_alpha   90.00
_cell.angle_beta   90.00
_cell.angle_gamma   90.00
#
_symmetry.space_group_name_H-M   'P 1'
#
loop_
_entity.id
_entity.type
_entity.pdbx_description
1 polymer ?
#
loop_
_entity_poly.entity_id
_entity_poly.type
_entity_poly.pdbx_seq_one_letter_code
_entity_poly.pdbx_strand_id
1 'polypeptide(L)'
;MTRISTKDFRNLPIEKWNVTTFREYMLHVHETKYKIPYVARNYAVEGRMLKAFIAEHKPEATKRFIDACFADYKPTREYPGLNFAFMYSYMRSRLLPRVLDELRRKDEQQRRQAEYIEVRTEEIIDYL
;
A
#
# COMPACT_ATOMS: atom_id res chain seq x y z
N MET A 1 11.05 10.53 -21.98
CA MET A 1 10.73 9.55 -20.92
C MET A 1 9.55 8.71 -21.38
N THR A 2 9.69 7.39 -21.45
CA THR A 2 8.60 6.49 -21.85
C THR A 2 7.54 6.45 -20.77
N ARG A 3 6.26 6.60 -21.13
CA ARG A 3 5.14 6.52 -20.19
C ARG A 3 5.01 5.07 -19.68
N ILE A 4 5.29 4.84 -18.40
CA ILE A 4 5.06 3.55 -17.75
C ILE A 4 3.56 3.29 -17.69
N SER A 5 3.14 2.09 -18.09
CA SER A 5 1.74 1.67 -18.05
C SER A 5 1.25 1.59 -16.61
N THR A 6 0.00 1.98 -16.34
CA THR A 6 -0.61 1.85 -15.02
C THR A 6 -0.79 0.39 -14.60
N LYS A 7 -0.72 -0.55 -15.54
CA LYS A 7 -0.74 -1.98 -15.24
C LYS A 7 0.59 -2.53 -14.77
N ASP A 8 1.68 -1.83 -15.06
CA ASP A 8 3.02 -2.24 -14.65
C ASP A 8 3.33 -1.72 -13.24
N PHE A 9 2.68 -2.33 -12.25
CA PHE A 9 2.87 -1.95 -10.84
C PHE A 9 4.31 -2.17 -10.35
N ARG A 10 5.10 -3.03 -11.02
CA ARG A 10 6.47 -3.33 -10.60
C ARG A 10 7.42 -2.16 -10.87
N ASN A 11 7.21 -1.47 -11.99
CA ASN A 11 8.06 -0.36 -12.41
C ASN A 11 7.42 1.01 -12.15
N LEU A 12 6.11 1.08 -11.89
CA LEU A 12 5.43 2.33 -11.60
C LEU A 12 5.72 2.80 -10.16
N PRO A 13 6.20 4.05 -9.96
CA PRO A 13 6.38 4.62 -8.61
C PRO A 13 5.08 4.61 -7.81
N ILE A 14 5.16 4.31 -6.52
CA ILE A 14 3.98 4.08 -5.67
C ILE A 14 3.04 5.28 -5.64
N GLU A 15 3.57 6.50 -5.74
CA GLU A 15 2.83 7.76 -5.74
C GLU A 15 1.89 7.89 -6.94
N LYS A 16 2.19 7.15 -8.03
CA LYS A 16 1.39 7.13 -9.27
C LYS A 16 0.40 5.97 -9.32
N TRP A 17 0.38 5.09 -8.31
CA TRP A 17 -0.54 3.97 -8.29
C TRP A 17 -1.98 4.45 -8.16
N ASN A 18 -2.83 3.93 -9.02
CA ASN A 18 -4.27 4.17 -9.01
C ASN A 18 -5.02 2.85 -8.90
N VAL A 19 -6.35 2.91 -8.99
CA VAL A 19 -7.23 1.73 -8.90
C VAL A 19 -6.79 0.59 -9.83
N THR A 20 -6.37 0.90 -11.06
CA THR A 20 -5.91 -0.12 -12.00
C THR A 20 -4.62 -0.77 -11.50
N THR A 21 -3.64 0.03 -11.07
CA THR A 21 -2.36 -0.49 -10.55
C THR A 21 -2.55 -1.38 -9.33
N PHE A 22 -3.39 -0.97 -8.38
CA PHE A 22 -3.70 -1.78 -7.21
C PHE A 22 -4.45 -3.07 -7.55
N ARG A 23 -5.33 -3.05 -8.55
CA ARG A 23 -6.01 -4.26 -9.01
C ARG A 23 -5.03 -5.26 -9.60
N GLU A 24 -4.12 -4.82 -10.46
CA GLU A 24 -3.06 -5.67 -11.02
C GLU A 24 -2.14 -6.21 -9.93
N TYR A 25 -1.82 -5.38 -8.93
CA TYR A 25 -1.07 -5.82 -7.75
C TYR A 25 -1.80 -6.91 -6.97
N MET A 26 -3.08 -6.73 -6.64
CA MET A 26 -3.87 -7.74 -5.90
C MET A 26 -4.08 -9.03 -6.70
N LEU A 27 -4.26 -8.91 -8.03
CA LEU A 27 -4.30 -10.04 -8.96
C LEU A 27 -3.01 -10.85 -8.86
N HIS A 28 -1.86 -10.18 -8.97
CA HIS A 28 -0.56 -10.82 -8.85
C HIS A 28 -0.36 -11.51 -7.49
N VAL A 29 -0.77 -10.86 -6.39
CA VAL A 29 -0.65 -11.46 -5.05
C VAL A 29 -1.52 -12.71 -4.91
N HIS A 30 -2.73 -12.72 -5.47
CA HIS A 30 -3.59 -13.90 -5.48
C HIS A 30 -2.98 -15.07 -6.25
N GLU A 31 -2.51 -14.80 -7.47
CA GLU A 31 -1.90 -15.83 -8.31
C GLU A 31 -0.62 -16.38 -7.69
N THR A 32 0.17 -15.54 -7.02
CA THR A 32 1.43 -15.98 -6.41
C THR A 32 1.21 -16.69 -5.09
N LYS A 33 0.43 -16.11 -4.18
CA LYS A 33 0.25 -16.58 -2.80
C LYS A 33 -0.78 -17.68 -2.67
N TYR A 34 -1.93 -17.53 -3.34
CA TYR A 34 -3.07 -18.42 -3.17
C TYR A 34 -3.28 -19.37 -4.34
N LYS A 35 -2.60 -19.14 -5.48
CA LYS A 35 -2.74 -19.95 -6.71
C LYS A 35 -4.17 -19.96 -7.25
N ILE A 36 -4.92 -18.88 -7.02
CA ILE A 36 -6.29 -18.68 -7.49
C ILE A 36 -6.41 -17.32 -8.17
N PRO A 37 -7.41 -17.12 -9.06
CA PRO A 37 -7.68 -15.81 -9.64
C PRO A 37 -8.26 -14.85 -8.61
N TYR A 38 -7.86 -13.58 -8.67
CA TYR A 38 -8.50 -12.51 -7.90
C TYR A 38 -9.91 -12.25 -8.41
N VAL A 39 -10.90 -12.32 -7.51
CA VAL A 39 -12.30 -12.09 -7.85
C VAL A 39 -12.97 -11.09 -6.89
N ALA A 40 -13.63 -10.10 -7.47
CA ALA A 40 -14.51 -9.18 -6.76
C ALA A 40 -15.97 -9.49 -7.13
N ARG A 41 -16.88 -9.44 -6.16
CA ARG A 41 -18.33 -9.57 -6.43
C ARG A 41 -18.81 -8.48 -7.39
N ASN A 42 -18.30 -7.25 -7.24
CA ASN A 42 -18.61 -6.13 -8.12
C ASN A 42 -17.38 -5.23 -8.26
N TYR A 43 -16.70 -5.34 -9.41
CA TYR A 43 -15.47 -4.57 -9.70
C TYR A 43 -15.68 -3.05 -9.77
N ALA A 44 -16.89 -2.58 -10.09
CA ALA A 44 -17.17 -1.15 -10.15
C ALA A 44 -17.31 -0.56 -8.74
N VAL A 45 -18.03 -1.25 -7.85
CA VAL A 45 -18.16 -0.85 -6.44
C VAL A 45 -16.79 -0.90 -5.76
N GLU A 46 -16.06 -2.00 -5.92
CA GLU A 46 -14.72 -2.15 -5.35
C GLU A 46 -13.76 -1.06 -5.87
N GLY A 47 -13.83 -0.74 -7.17
CA GLY A 47 -13.04 0.34 -7.76
C GLY A 47 -13.34 1.70 -7.15
N ARG A 48 -14.62 2.00 -6.84
CA ARG A 48 -15.00 3.25 -6.14
C ARG A 48 -14.50 3.27 -4.70
N MET A 49 -14.63 2.17 -3.97
CA MET A 49 -14.10 2.02 -2.61
C MET A 49 -12.59 2.26 -2.58
N LEU A 50 -11.87 1.61 -3.49
CA LEU A 50 -10.42 1.74 -3.59
C LEU A 50 -10.00 3.16 -3.99
N LYS A 51 -10.72 3.79 -4.93
CA LYS A 51 -10.46 5.19 -5.30
C LYS A 51 -10.61 6.13 -4.11
N ALA A 52 -11.69 5.98 -3.33
CA ALA A 52 -11.91 6.80 -2.14
C ALA A 52 -10.82 6.57 -1.09
N PHE A 53 -10.45 5.31 -0.85
CA PHE A 53 -9.41 4.94 0.11
C PHE A 53 -8.03 5.51 -0.26
N ILE A 54 -7.66 5.47 -1.55
CA ILE A 54 -6.42 6.09 -2.05
C ILE A 54 -6.45 7.61 -1.87
N ALA A 55 -7.59 8.25 -2.10
CA ALA A 55 -7.72 9.70 -1.91
C ALA A 55 -7.54 10.09 -0.43
N GLU A 56 -8.11 9.29 0.47
CA GLU A 56 -8.07 9.51 1.92
C GLU A 56 -6.68 9.23 2.51
N HIS A 57 -6.07 8.10 2.17
CA HIS A 57 -4.85 7.62 2.84
C HIS A 57 -3.59 7.67 1.99
N LYS A 58 -3.67 8.11 0.73
CA LYS A 58 -2.59 8.08 -0.27
C LYS A 58 -2.21 6.66 -0.69
N PRO A 59 -1.51 6.50 -1.84
CA PRO A 59 -1.13 5.18 -2.35
C PRO A 59 -0.25 4.36 -1.40
N GLU A 60 0.72 4.98 -0.72
CA GLU A 60 1.64 4.23 0.14
C GLU A 60 0.91 3.53 1.29
N ALA A 61 0.09 4.26 2.05
CA ALA A 61 -0.70 3.66 3.13
C ALA A 61 -1.70 2.64 2.61
N THR A 62 -2.29 2.87 1.42
CA THR A 62 -3.17 1.91 0.77
C THR A 62 -2.45 0.58 0.49
N LYS A 63 -1.24 0.64 -0.07
CA LYS A 63 -0.45 -0.57 -0.32
C LYS A 63 -0.10 -1.27 0.98
N ARG A 64 0.41 -0.55 1.98
CA ARG A 64 0.78 -1.12 3.29
C ARG A 64 -0.41 -1.79 3.98
N PHE A 65 -1.59 -1.18 3.88
CA PHE A 65 -2.82 -1.76 4.39
C PHE A 65 -3.19 -3.08 3.68
N ILE A 66 -3.14 -3.10 2.35
CA ILE A 66 -3.38 -4.31 1.55
C ILE A 66 -2.36 -5.40 1.89
N ASP A 67 -1.07 -5.05 1.95
CA ASP A 67 0.02 -5.96 2.35
C ASP A 67 -0.27 -6.59 3.72
N ALA A 68 -0.65 -5.76 4.71
CA ALA A 68 -1.00 -6.21 6.05
C ALA A 68 -2.23 -7.14 6.06
N CYS A 69 -3.24 -6.85 5.24
CA CYS A 69 -4.41 -7.71 5.11
C CYS A 69 -4.03 -9.08 4.54
N PHE A 70 -3.23 -9.12 3.47
CA PHE A 70 -2.76 -10.38 2.92
C PHE A 70 -1.88 -11.16 3.91
N ALA A 71 -1.07 -10.47 4.72
CA ALA A 71 -0.21 -11.09 5.73
C ALA A 71 -1.02 -11.70 6.89
N ASP A 72 -2.04 -11.00 7.38
CA ASP A 72 -2.90 -11.43 8.50
C ASP A 72 -3.89 -12.54 8.09
N TYR A 73 -4.33 -12.54 6.82
CA TYR A 73 -5.38 -13.43 6.36
C TYR A 73 -4.93 -14.90 6.22
N LYS A 74 -5.71 -15.79 6.83
CA LYS A 74 -5.59 -17.25 6.72
C LYS A 74 -6.71 -17.81 5.84
N PRO A 75 -6.41 -18.27 4.62
CA PRO A 75 -7.41 -18.85 3.73
C PRO A 75 -8.12 -20.06 4.33
N THR A 76 -9.40 -20.18 4.03
CA THR A 76 -10.22 -21.36 4.35
C THR A 76 -10.83 -21.91 3.05
N ARG A 77 -11.45 -23.10 3.11
CA ARG A 77 -12.08 -23.70 1.93
C ARG A 77 -13.21 -22.82 1.36
N GLU A 78 -13.96 -22.16 2.23
CA GLU A 78 -15.07 -21.28 1.84
C GLU A 78 -14.59 -19.90 1.39
N TYR A 79 -13.47 -19.44 1.95
CA TYR A 79 -12.89 -18.13 1.64
C TYR A 79 -11.40 -18.31 1.27
N PRO A 80 -11.11 -18.77 0.04
CA PRO A 80 -9.75 -19.11 -0.37
C PRO A 80 -8.86 -17.88 -0.64
N GLY A 81 -9.44 -16.68 -0.72
CA GLY A 81 -8.71 -15.44 -0.86
C GLY A 81 -9.55 -14.24 -0.42
N LEU A 82 -8.97 -13.05 -0.54
CA LEU A 82 -9.58 -11.78 -0.13
C LEU A 82 -9.59 -10.76 -1.25
N ASN A 83 -10.69 -10.03 -1.39
CA ASN A 83 -10.78 -8.87 -2.25
C ASN A 83 -10.80 -7.58 -1.42
N PHE A 84 -10.66 -6.43 -2.08
CA PHE A 84 -10.56 -5.16 -1.37
C PHE A 84 -11.83 -4.82 -0.59
N ALA A 85 -13.02 -5.19 -1.09
CA ALA A 85 -14.26 -4.99 -0.34
C ALA A 85 -14.26 -5.75 1.00
N PHE A 86 -13.72 -6.97 1.02
CA PHE A 86 -13.56 -7.75 2.26
C PHE A 86 -12.54 -7.09 3.20
N MET A 87 -11.37 -6.69 2.69
CA MET A 87 -10.34 -5.98 3.46
C MET A 87 -10.93 -4.74 4.13
N TYR A 88 -11.61 -3.90 3.34
CA TYR A 88 -12.22 -2.65 3.80
C TYR A 88 -13.28 -2.88 4.88
N SER A 89 -14.13 -3.90 4.72
CA SER A 89 -15.28 -4.13 5.60
C SER A 89 -14.88 -4.81 6.91
N TYR A 90 -13.95 -5.77 6.87
CA TYR A 90 -13.69 -6.65 8.01
C TYR A 90 -12.32 -6.47 8.66
N MET A 91 -11.34 -5.92 7.94
CA MET A 91 -9.95 -5.84 8.42
C MET A 91 -9.49 -4.41 8.71
N ARG A 92 -10.14 -3.41 8.10
CA ARG A 92 -9.76 -1.99 8.20
C ARG A 92 -9.65 -1.50 9.64
N SER A 93 -10.67 -1.71 10.47
CA SER A 93 -10.70 -1.18 11.85
C SER A 93 -9.53 -1.69 12.71
N ARG A 94 -9.07 -2.92 12.47
CA ARG A 94 -7.97 -3.53 13.21
C ARG A 94 -6.59 -3.19 12.64
N LEU A 95 -6.44 -3.21 11.32
CA LEU A 95 -5.13 -3.12 10.68
C LEU A 95 -4.74 -1.71 10.26
N LEU A 96 -5.68 -0.88 9.83
CA LEU A 96 -5.37 0.45 9.32
C LEU A 96 -4.73 1.38 10.39
N PRO A 97 -5.21 1.46 11.64
CA PRO A 97 -4.58 2.30 12.65
C PRO A 97 -3.11 1.93 12.90
N ARG A 98 -2.80 0.62 12.90
CA ARG A 98 -1.43 0.12 13.06
C ARG A 98 -0.54 0.55 11.89
N VAL A 99 -1.03 0.41 10.67
CA VAL A 99 -0.31 0.82 9.45
C VAL A 99 -0.03 2.32 9.45
N LEU A 100 -1.02 3.15 9.83
CA LEU A 100 -0.85 4.60 9.88
C LEU A 100 0.15 5.01 10.97
N ASP A 101 0.11 4.37 12.14
CA ASP A 101 1.07 4.66 13.20
C ASP A 101 2.50 4.24 12.81
N GLU A 102 2.67 3.09 12.15
CA GLU A 102 3.97 2.66 11.63
C GLU A 102 4.54 3.63 10.58
N LEU A 103 3.70 4.15 9.68
CA LEU A 103 4.13 5.16 8.69
C LEU A 103 4.51 6.47 9.36
N ARG A 104 3.69 6.96 10.30
CA ARG A 104 4.00 8.17 11.07
C ARG A 104 5.35 8.06 11.79
N ARG A 105 5.61 6.93 12.46
CA ARG A 105 6.90 6.68 13.13
C ARG A 105 8.07 6.67 12.16
N LYS A 106 7.90 6.10 10.96
CA LYS A 106 8.94 6.10 9.92
C LYS A 106 9.24 7.51 9.41
N ASP A 107 8.20 8.30 9.17
CA ASP A 107 8.35 9.69 8.73
C ASP A 107 9.07 10.53 9.80
N GLU A 108 8.68 10.37 11.08
CA GLU A 108 9.35 11.03 12.20
C GLU A 108 10.83 10.62 12.31
N GLN A 109 11.15 9.34 12.14
CA GLN A 109 12.54 8.85 12.15
C GLN A 109 13.35 9.41 10.98
N GLN A 110 12.78 9.44 9.77
CA GLN A 110 13.46 10.01 8.60
C GLN A 110 13.73 11.50 8.75
N ARG A 111 12.77 12.26 9.29
CA ARG A 111 12.95 13.70 9.58
C ARG A 111 14.07 13.94 10.59
N ARG A 112 14.06 13.20 11.70
CA ARG A 112 15.14 13.30 12.71
C ARG A 112 16.51 12.94 12.13
N GLN A 113 16.57 11.93 11.26
CA GLN A 113 17.82 11.54 10.62
C GLN A 113 18.30 12.60 9.62
N ALA A 114 17.40 13.21 8.85
CA ALA A 114 17.72 14.29 7.93
C ALA A 114 18.26 15.53 8.67
N GLU A 115 17.58 15.94 9.75
CA GLU A 115 18.00 17.05 10.61
C GLU A 115 19.38 16.79 11.23
N TYR A 116 19.63 15.57 11.73
CA TYR A 116 20.95 15.19 12.24
C TYR A 116 22.06 15.27 11.18
N ILE A 117 21.77 14.85 9.94
CA ILE A 117 22.74 14.92 8.84
C ILE A 117 23.02 16.37 8.44
N GLU A 118 21.99 17.23 8.40
CA GLU A 118 22.12 18.65 8.07
C GLU A 118 22.99 19.37 9.10
N VAL A 119 22.64 19.29 10.39
CA VAL A 119 23.43 19.88 11.50
C VAL A 119 24.88 19.42 11.45
N ARG A 120 25.12 18.10 11.28
CA ARG A 120 26.49 17.57 11.18
C ARG A 120 27.25 18.10 9.95
N THR A 121 26.58 18.37 8.85
CA THR A 121 27.22 18.89 7.63
C THR A 121 27.59 20.35 7.79
N GLU A 122 26.72 21.16 8.42
CA GLU A 122 27.01 22.55 8.78
C GLU A 122 28.19 22.64 9.73
N GLU A 123 28.23 21.81 10.78
CA GLU A 123 29.38 21.71 11.68
C GLU A 123 30.70 21.39 10.96
N ILE A 124 30.68 20.59 9.89
CA ILE A 124 31.89 20.29 9.11
C ILE A 124 32.34 21.50 8.27
N ILE A 125 31.38 22.26 7.72
CA ILE A 125 31.67 23.46 6.90
C ILE A 125 32.29 24.56 7.77
N ASP A 126 31.82 24.75 9.00
CA ASP A 126 32.33 25.78 9.91
C ASP A 126 33.79 25.56 10.38
N TYR A 127 34.33 24.35 10.20
CA TYR A 127 35.70 23.98 10.58
C TYR A 127 36.71 23.97 9.40
N LEU A 128 36.29 24.35 8.19
CA LEU A 128 37.13 24.43 6.97
C LEU A 128 37.40 25.88 6.56
#